data_AF-A0A399G151-F1
#
_entry.id   AF-A0A399G151-F1
#
_cell.length_a   1.000
_cell.length_b   1.000
_cell.length_c   1.000
_cell.angle_alpha   90.00
_cell.angle_beta   90.00
_cell.angle_gamma   90.00
#
_symmetry.space_group_name_H-M   'P 1'
#
loop_
_entity.id
_entity.type
_entity.pdbx_description
1 polymer ?
#
loop_
_entity_poly.entity_id
_entity_poly.type
_entity_poly.pdbx_seq_one_letter_code
_entity_poly.pdbx_strand_id
1 'polypeptide(L)'
;MDAFSWEPPTPQQVVAALRSAAEASDGGVVLLPGISDSAMDAWEAPVPEDIRATAREIGGFAPVGWNGKPDLFEAFGFENEFNAEPDHRCGPPGTFRVLHTNGLAEAYYVDVDPETGEWHGVFSLWDSIDATFEAPSLPQWLCHLADGIRRSAGAVRAGCYRRLEEAFFHWFRATAPESGNAEAFRDWAEREFVRLVPGKGVIDAPAARASADPVLAEVGAQLPDCASVIDLRGINAHTSIETIDSPGMGIDAGFRRFHHGRILAAVPWD
;
A
#
# COMPACT_ATOMS: atom_id res chain seq x y z
N MET A 1 20.03 -2.96 5.11
CA MET A 1 19.17 -3.04 3.91
C MET A 1 18.66 -4.46 3.92
N ASP A 2 17.52 -4.69 4.56
CA ASP A 2 16.87 -5.98 4.40
C ASP A 2 15.88 -5.77 3.27
N ALA A 3 16.31 -6.16 2.08
CA ALA A 3 15.41 -6.45 0.98
C ALA A 3 14.25 -7.27 1.54
N PHE A 4 13.00 -6.96 1.16
CA PHE A 4 11.89 -7.79 1.57
C PHE A 4 12.25 -9.25 1.26
N SER A 5 12.14 -10.12 2.27
CA SER A 5 12.27 -11.56 2.07
C SER A 5 11.38 -11.96 0.91
N TRP A 6 11.91 -12.78 -0.01
CA TRP A 6 11.13 -13.31 -1.13
C TRP A 6 9.98 -14.18 -0.66
N GLU A 7 10.11 -14.80 0.52
CA GLU A 7 9.03 -15.51 1.15
C GLU A 7 8.14 -14.54 1.94
N PRO A 8 6.82 -14.51 1.66
CA PRO A 8 5.89 -13.68 2.40
C PRO A 8 5.81 -14.15 3.87
N PRO A 9 5.66 -13.21 4.83
CA PRO A 9 5.45 -13.55 6.23
C PRO A 9 4.24 -14.48 6.40
N THR A 10 4.36 -15.46 7.30
CA THR A 10 3.22 -16.32 7.65
C THR A 10 2.17 -15.53 8.43
N PRO A 11 0.91 -15.98 8.46
CA PRO A 11 -0.15 -15.31 9.21
C PRO A 11 0.20 -15.07 10.68
N GLN A 12 0.87 -16.04 11.33
CA GLN A 12 1.30 -15.93 12.72
C GLN A 12 2.37 -14.85 12.91
N GLN A 13 3.30 -14.70 11.94
CA GLN A 13 4.32 -13.64 11.98
C GLN A 13 3.68 -12.26 11.84
N VAL A 14 2.70 -12.11 10.93
CA VAL A 14 1.95 -10.86 10.75
C VAL A 14 1.21 -10.49 12.04
N VAL A 15 0.44 -11.42 12.61
CA VAL A 15 -0.33 -11.20 13.85
C VAL A 15 0.59 -10.84 15.01
N ALA A 16 1.72 -11.53 15.17
CA ALA A 16 2.71 -11.22 16.20
C ALA A 16 3.33 -9.83 16.00
N ALA A 17 3.65 -9.45 14.76
CA ALA A 17 4.20 -8.13 14.44
C ALA A 17 3.22 -7.01 14.80
N LEU A 18 1.93 -7.16 14.44
CA LEU A 18 0.88 -6.19 14.74
C LEU A 18 0.62 -6.07 16.26
N ARG A 19 0.56 -7.20 16.99
CA ARG A 19 0.43 -7.19 18.47
C ARG A 19 1.61 -6.50 19.13
N SER A 20 2.84 -6.82 18.73
CA SER A 20 4.04 -6.17 19.23
C SER A 20 4.06 -4.66 18.93
N ALA A 21 3.58 -4.25 17.76
CA ALA A 21 3.45 -2.84 17.40
C ALA A 21 2.44 -2.09 18.27
N ALA A 22 1.26 -2.67 18.50
CA ALA A 22 0.25 -2.09 19.37
C ALA A 22 0.75 -1.97 20.83
N GLU A 23 1.43 -2.99 21.36
CA GLU A 23 2.07 -2.93 22.68
C GLU A 23 3.13 -1.83 22.75
N ALA A 24 3.98 -1.72 21.74
CA ALA A 24 5.04 -0.71 21.69
C ALA A 24 4.50 0.72 21.60
N SER A 25 3.26 0.89 21.12
CA SER A 25 2.59 2.18 20.94
C SER A 25 2.13 2.84 22.25
N ASP A 26 2.14 2.10 23.37
CA ASP A 26 1.67 2.56 24.69
C ASP A 26 0.25 3.16 24.64
N GLY A 27 -0.66 2.47 23.93
CA GLY A 27 -2.04 2.88 23.76
C GLY A 27 -2.29 3.90 22.64
N GLY A 28 -1.27 4.26 21.85
CA GLY A 28 -1.43 5.13 20.68
C GLY A 28 -2.07 4.44 19.47
N VAL A 29 -2.05 3.10 19.42
CA VAL A 29 -2.71 2.28 18.40
C VAL A 29 -3.49 1.16 19.09
N VAL A 30 -4.66 0.86 18.56
CA VAL A 30 -5.44 -0.33 18.93
C VAL A 30 -5.55 -1.28 17.76
N LEU A 31 -5.61 -2.58 18.05
CA LEU A 31 -5.96 -3.59 17.05
C LEU A 31 -7.48 -3.69 16.93
N LEU A 32 -7.96 -3.78 15.69
CA LEU A 32 -9.37 -3.97 15.40
C LEU A 32 -9.76 -5.44 15.59
N PRO A 33 -11.04 -5.73 15.94
CA PRO A 33 -11.53 -7.09 16.08
C PRO A 33 -11.27 -7.93 14.84
N GLY A 34 -11.09 -9.24 15.04
CA GLY A 34 -11.01 -10.19 13.93
C GLY A 34 -12.32 -10.29 13.14
N ILE A 35 -12.20 -10.72 11.90
CA ILE A 35 -13.29 -10.81 10.92
C ILE A 35 -13.71 -12.27 10.79
N SER A 36 -15.03 -12.52 10.82
CA SER A 36 -15.56 -13.88 10.68
C SER A 36 -15.45 -14.40 9.25
N ASP A 37 -15.35 -15.71 9.09
CA ASP A 37 -15.39 -16.34 7.76
C ASP A 37 -16.65 -15.95 6.98
N SER A 38 -17.81 -15.88 7.64
CA SER A 38 -19.06 -15.47 7.00
C SER A 38 -19.04 -14.04 6.47
N ALA A 39 -18.30 -13.13 7.11
CA ALA A 39 -18.14 -11.76 6.64
C ALA A 39 -17.18 -11.74 5.43
N MET A 40 -16.07 -12.49 5.50
CA MET A 40 -15.13 -12.65 4.38
C MET A 40 -15.76 -13.32 3.16
N ASP A 41 -16.68 -14.27 3.36
CA ASP A 41 -17.41 -14.97 2.30
C ASP A 41 -18.40 -14.07 1.55
N ALA A 42 -18.77 -12.94 2.16
CA ALA A 42 -19.67 -11.95 1.54
C ALA A 42 -18.92 -10.91 0.70
N TRP A 43 -17.58 -10.92 0.70
CA TRP A 43 -16.78 -9.99 -0.11
C TRP A 43 -16.86 -10.34 -1.60
N GLU A 44 -16.67 -9.33 -2.45
CA GLU A 44 -16.79 -9.42 -3.90
C GLU A 44 -15.80 -10.43 -4.53
N ALA A 45 -14.64 -10.59 -3.90
CA ALA A 45 -13.61 -11.51 -4.33
C ALA A 45 -13.27 -12.52 -3.23
N PRO A 46 -12.94 -13.78 -3.59
CA PRO A 46 -12.46 -14.76 -2.64
C PRO A 46 -11.23 -14.25 -1.86
N VAL A 47 -11.15 -14.67 -0.60
CA VAL A 47 -10.03 -14.33 0.28
C VAL A 47 -9.12 -15.54 0.44
N PRO A 48 -7.82 -15.44 0.07
CA PRO A 48 -6.84 -16.49 0.30
C PRO A 48 -6.74 -16.89 1.77
N GLU A 49 -6.48 -18.18 2.05
CA GLU A 49 -6.54 -18.72 3.42
C GLU A 49 -5.48 -18.13 4.36
N ASP A 50 -4.32 -17.75 3.86
CA ASP A 50 -3.31 -17.04 4.63
C ASP A 50 -3.82 -15.66 5.09
N ILE A 51 -4.47 -14.92 4.19
CA ILE A 51 -5.12 -13.65 4.52
C ILE A 51 -6.26 -13.86 5.50
N ARG A 52 -7.10 -14.89 5.29
CA ARG A 52 -8.18 -15.26 6.23
C ARG A 52 -7.63 -15.54 7.62
N ALA A 53 -6.54 -16.32 7.71
CA ALA A 53 -5.92 -16.65 8.99
C ALA A 53 -5.44 -15.40 9.75
N THR A 54 -4.90 -14.39 9.07
CA THR A 54 -4.59 -13.10 9.69
C THR A 54 -5.86 -12.33 10.08
N ALA A 55 -6.82 -12.21 9.16
CA ALA A 55 -8.04 -11.43 9.35
C ALA A 55 -8.93 -11.97 10.49
N ARG A 56 -8.98 -13.29 10.70
CA ARG A 56 -9.69 -13.93 11.84
C ARG A 56 -9.17 -13.47 13.20
N GLU A 57 -7.88 -13.16 13.30
CA GLU A 57 -7.26 -12.72 14.54
C GLU A 57 -7.32 -11.20 14.71
N ILE A 58 -7.10 -10.45 13.62
CA ILE A 58 -6.96 -9.00 13.62
C ILE A 58 -7.53 -8.43 12.31
N GLY A 59 -8.60 -7.65 12.40
CA GLY A 59 -9.22 -6.99 11.24
C GLY A 59 -8.45 -5.75 10.74
N GLY A 60 -7.44 -5.31 11.50
CA GLY A 60 -6.64 -4.13 11.20
C GLY A 60 -6.12 -3.46 12.47
N PHE A 61 -5.73 -2.19 12.35
CA PHE A 61 -5.40 -1.33 13.46
C PHE A 61 -5.89 0.09 13.21
N ALA A 62 -6.10 0.85 14.28
CA ALA A 62 -6.51 2.24 14.21
C ALA A 62 -5.71 3.08 15.22
N PRO A 63 -5.33 4.32 14.85
CA PRO A 63 -4.77 5.24 15.83
C PRO A 63 -5.83 5.60 16.87
N VAL A 64 -5.39 5.91 18.09
CA VAL A 64 -6.28 6.41 19.15
C VAL A 64 -6.31 7.92 19.09
N GLY A 65 -7.49 8.48 18.80
CA GLY A 65 -7.69 9.92 18.71
C GLY A 65 -7.64 10.62 20.07
N TRP A 66 -7.66 11.94 20.04
CA TRP A 66 -7.60 12.82 21.21
C TRP A 66 -8.70 12.58 22.27
N ASN A 67 -9.81 11.94 21.87
CA ASN A 67 -10.91 11.57 22.76
C ASN A 67 -10.72 10.21 23.45
N GLY A 68 -9.56 9.57 23.26
CA GLY A 68 -9.23 8.24 23.81
C GLY A 68 -9.94 7.09 23.11
N LYS A 69 -10.57 7.33 21.95
CA LYS A 69 -11.26 6.32 21.15
C LYS A 69 -10.50 6.04 19.86
N PRO A 70 -10.65 4.84 19.27
CA PRO A 70 -10.09 4.53 17.97
C PRO A 70 -10.66 5.46 16.90
N ASP A 71 -9.80 6.03 16.07
CA ASP A 71 -10.19 6.76 14.87
C ASP A 71 -10.32 5.78 13.71
N LEU A 72 -11.56 5.39 13.40
CA LEU A 72 -11.85 4.41 12.36
C LEU A 72 -11.71 4.99 10.95
N PHE A 73 -11.73 6.31 10.80
CA PHE A 73 -11.49 6.94 9.51
C PHE A 73 -10.02 6.78 9.10
N GLU A 74 -9.10 6.89 10.06
CA GLU A 74 -7.66 6.71 9.87
C GLU A 74 -7.21 5.24 10.07
N ALA A 75 -8.15 4.29 10.06
CA ALA A 75 -7.82 2.88 10.25
C ALA A 75 -7.11 2.28 9.04
N PHE A 76 -6.24 1.32 9.33
CA PHE A 76 -5.61 0.42 8.36
C PHE A 76 -6.18 -0.98 8.60
N GLY A 77 -6.92 -1.54 7.66
CA GLY A 77 -7.59 -2.81 7.87
C GLY A 77 -8.33 -3.33 6.66
N PHE A 78 -8.92 -4.51 6.82
CA PHE A 78 -9.64 -5.15 5.72
C PHE A 78 -11.05 -4.59 5.54
N GLU A 79 -11.62 -3.93 6.54
CA GLU A 79 -12.93 -3.29 6.44
C GLU A 79 -12.75 -1.79 6.23
N ASN A 80 -13.25 -1.31 5.10
CA ASN A 80 -13.23 0.10 4.74
C ASN A 80 -14.50 0.40 3.93
N GLU A 81 -15.14 1.53 4.20
CA GLU A 81 -16.42 1.92 3.58
C GLU A 81 -16.31 2.08 2.05
N PHE A 82 -15.14 2.45 1.54
CA PHE A 82 -14.86 2.59 0.12
C PHE A 82 -14.76 1.24 -0.61
N ASN A 83 -14.85 0.11 0.08
CA ASN A 83 -15.05 -1.18 -0.59
C ASN A 83 -16.47 -1.35 -1.15
N ALA A 84 -17.47 -0.69 -0.55
CA ALA A 84 -18.85 -0.73 -1.04
C ALA A 84 -19.14 0.33 -2.11
N GLU A 85 -18.40 1.44 -2.09
CA GLU A 85 -18.46 2.52 -3.08
C GLU A 85 -17.07 2.72 -3.70
N PRO A 86 -16.60 1.75 -4.52
CA PRO A 86 -15.24 1.75 -5.02
C PRO A 86 -14.91 2.98 -5.86
N ASP A 87 -13.83 3.68 -5.49
CA ASP A 87 -13.15 4.58 -6.41
C ASP A 87 -12.67 3.76 -7.61
N HIS A 88 -13.17 4.10 -8.80
CA HIS A 88 -12.87 3.35 -10.02
C HIS A 88 -11.37 3.43 -10.41
N ARG A 89 -10.56 4.27 -9.76
CA ARG A 89 -9.12 4.49 -10.06
C ARG A 89 -8.31 3.23 -9.76
N CYS A 90 -8.73 2.48 -8.75
CA CYS A 90 -8.22 1.16 -8.40
C CYS A 90 -8.68 0.06 -9.37
N GLY A 91 -9.54 0.36 -10.34
CA GLY A 91 -10.11 -0.59 -11.30
C GLY A 91 -11.57 -0.98 -11.00
N PRO A 92 -12.11 -1.99 -11.70
CA PRO A 92 -13.47 -2.48 -11.47
C PRO A 92 -13.65 -3.12 -10.08
N PRO A 93 -14.88 -3.17 -9.53
CA PRO A 93 -15.18 -3.89 -8.30
C PRO A 93 -14.71 -5.35 -8.36
N GLY A 94 -14.20 -5.87 -7.24
CA GLY A 94 -13.66 -7.24 -7.13
C GLY A 94 -12.23 -7.41 -7.66
N THR A 95 -11.63 -6.38 -8.27
CA THR A 95 -10.21 -6.41 -8.70
C THR A 95 -9.26 -5.83 -7.64
N PHE A 96 -9.79 -5.32 -6.55
CA PHE A 96 -9.01 -4.73 -5.48
C PHE A 96 -9.76 -4.81 -4.16
N ARG A 97 -9.04 -4.52 -3.07
CA ARG A 97 -9.65 -4.21 -1.77
C ARG A 97 -8.94 -3.03 -1.12
N VAL A 98 -9.70 -2.01 -0.76
CA VAL A 98 -9.20 -0.83 -0.03
C VAL A 98 -8.86 -1.23 1.40
N LEU A 99 -7.65 -0.87 1.81
CA LEU A 99 -7.05 -1.17 3.10
C LEU A 99 -6.96 0.06 4.00
N HIS A 100 -6.82 1.24 3.41
CA HIS A 100 -6.75 2.50 4.12
C HIS A 100 -7.10 3.64 3.15
N THR A 101 -7.76 4.66 3.66
CA THR A 101 -7.84 5.96 3.01
C THR A 101 -7.65 7.07 4.04
N ASN A 102 -7.32 8.26 3.59
CA ASN A 102 -7.11 9.41 4.45
C ASN A 102 -7.85 10.65 3.92
N GLY A 103 -7.83 11.73 4.70
CA GLY A 103 -8.49 12.99 4.34
C GLY A 103 -7.95 13.69 3.08
N LEU A 104 -6.87 13.18 2.48
CA LEU A 104 -6.33 13.65 1.19
C LEU A 104 -6.77 12.77 0.01
N ALA A 105 -7.76 11.90 0.22
CA ALA A 105 -8.32 10.99 -0.78
C ALA A 105 -7.29 10.00 -1.38
N GLU A 106 -6.25 9.66 -0.61
CA GLU A 106 -5.36 8.59 -1.01
C GLU A 106 -6.00 7.25 -0.72
N ALA A 107 -5.91 6.33 -1.68
CA ALA A 107 -6.39 4.97 -1.51
C ALA A 107 -5.20 4.02 -1.47
N TYR A 108 -5.06 3.30 -0.36
CA TYR A 108 -4.16 2.15 -0.24
C TYR A 108 -5.00 0.90 -0.46
N TYR A 109 -4.60 0.06 -1.40
CA TYR A 109 -5.37 -1.12 -1.76
C TYR A 109 -4.47 -2.30 -2.09
N VAL A 110 -4.98 -3.52 -1.88
CA VAL A 110 -4.38 -4.75 -2.40
C VAL A 110 -5.00 -5.08 -3.74
N ASP A 111 -4.15 -5.45 -4.70
CA ASP A 111 -4.57 -5.98 -5.99
C ASP A 111 -5.16 -7.39 -5.82
N VAL A 112 -6.29 -7.63 -6.46
CA VAL A 112 -7.00 -8.90 -6.42
C VAL A 112 -7.23 -9.38 -7.84
N ASP A 113 -6.78 -10.60 -8.14
CA ASP A 113 -7.11 -11.26 -9.38
C ASP A 113 -8.53 -11.85 -9.26
N PRO A 114 -9.54 -11.32 -9.98
CA PRO A 114 -10.91 -11.79 -9.86
C PRO A 114 -11.12 -13.18 -10.44
N GLU A 115 -10.24 -13.66 -11.32
CA GLU A 115 -10.37 -14.99 -11.94
C GLU A 115 -9.89 -16.09 -10.99
N THR A 116 -8.80 -15.83 -10.28
CA THR A 116 -8.15 -16.82 -9.40
C THR A 116 -8.50 -16.62 -7.92
N GLY A 117 -8.92 -15.41 -7.53
CA GLY A 117 -9.08 -15.00 -6.13
C GLY A 117 -7.74 -14.76 -5.42
N GLU A 118 -6.61 -14.75 -6.13
CA GLU A 118 -5.31 -14.45 -5.55
C GLU A 118 -5.17 -12.96 -5.22
N TRP A 119 -4.53 -12.67 -4.09
CA TRP A 119 -4.22 -11.30 -3.67
C TRP A 119 -2.73 -11.05 -3.89
N HIS A 120 -2.41 -9.96 -4.59
CA HIS A 120 -1.06 -9.66 -5.06
C HIS A 120 -0.46 -8.47 -4.30
N GLY A 121 0.15 -7.53 -5.03
CA GLY A 121 0.82 -6.37 -4.46
C GLY A 121 -0.13 -5.39 -3.78
N VAL A 122 0.43 -4.59 -2.87
CA VAL A 122 -0.25 -3.43 -2.30
C VAL A 122 0.21 -2.18 -3.05
N PHE A 123 -0.75 -1.34 -3.39
CA PHE A 123 -0.55 -0.10 -4.10
C PHE A 123 -1.16 1.06 -3.32
N SER A 124 -0.67 2.28 -3.56
CA SER A 124 -1.34 3.50 -3.17
C SER A 124 -1.50 4.44 -4.36
N LEU A 125 -2.64 5.13 -4.42
CA LEU A 125 -2.95 6.16 -5.41
C LEU A 125 -3.06 7.51 -4.72
N TRP A 126 -2.54 8.53 -5.38
CA TRP A 126 -2.74 9.93 -5.01
C TRP A 126 -3.85 10.57 -5.85
N ASP A 127 -4.24 11.80 -5.50
CA ASP A 127 -5.22 12.59 -6.27
C ASP A 127 -4.75 12.91 -7.71
N SER A 128 -3.49 12.60 -8.03
CA SER A 128 -2.85 12.81 -9.33
C SER A 128 -2.71 11.51 -10.15
N ILE A 129 -1.95 11.61 -11.23
CA ILE A 129 -1.61 10.51 -12.13
C ILE A 129 -0.57 9.52 -11.56
N ASP A 130 -0.09 9.71 -10.33
CA ASP A 130 0.98 8.90 -9.77
C ASP A 130 0.44 7.76 -8.88
N ALA A 131 1.15 6.63 -8.93
CA ALA A 131 0.90 5.50 -8.06
C ALA A 131 2.18 5.10 -7.33
N THR A 132 2.03 4.32 -6.28
CA THR A 132 3.16 3.74 -5.57
C THR A 132 2.92 2.26 -5.35
N PHE A 133 3.94 1.45 -5.60
CA PHE A 133 3.97 0.05 -5.21
C PHE A 133 4.53 -0.05 -3.80
N GLU A 134 3.64 -0.31 -2.84
CA GLU A 134 3.92 -0.27 -1.40
C GLU A 134 4.60 -1.54 -0.91
N ALA A 135 4.15 -2.69 -1.40
CA ALA A 135 4.70 -3.99 -1.04
C ALA A 135 4.37 -5.10 -2.05
N PRO A 136 5.18 -6.16 -2.13
CA PRO A 136 4.92 -7.31 -3.00
C PRO A 136 3.73 -8.19 -2.58
N SER A 137 3.25 -8.03 -1.36
CA SER A 137 2.12 -8.76 -0.79
C SER A 137 1.54 -8.02 0.42
N LEU A 138 0.26 -8.29 0.73
CA LEU A 138 -0.39 -7.74 1.91
C LEU A 138 0.29 -8.10 3.26
N PRO A 139 0.69 -9.37 3.52
CA PRO A 139 1.44 -9.72 4.72
C PRO A 139 2.74 -8.91 4.92
N GLN A 140 3.46 -8.62 3.83
CA GLN A 140 4.67 -7.80 3.86
C GLN A 140 4.34 -6.34 4.20
N TRP A 141 3.29 -5.78 3.61
CA TRP A 141 2.85 -4.42 3.92
C TRP A 141 2.43 -4.27 5.38
N LEU A 142 1.62 -5.20 5.91
CA LEU A 142 1.20 -5.19 7.32
C LEU A 142 2.40 -5.29 8.28
N CYS A 143 3.39 -6.14 7.96
CA CYS A 143 4.63 -6.21 8.73
C CYS A 143 5.43 -4.89 8.66
N HIS A 144 5.43 -4.23 7.50
CA HIS A 144 6.09 -2.95 7.31
C HIS A 144 5.42 -1.85 8.15
N LEU A 145 4.09 -1.75 8.12
CA LEU A 145 3.32 -0.83 8.97
C LEU A 145 3.59 -1.08 10.46
N ALA A 146 3.59 -2.35 10.89
CA ALA A 146 3.92 -2.73 12.25
C ALA A 146 5.34 -2.27 12.66
N ASP A 147 6.31 -2.39 11.77
CA ASP A 147 7.66 -1.87 12.00
C ASP A 147 7.69 -0.35 12.11
N GLY A 148 6.94 0.35 11.24
CA GLY A 148 6.76 1.80 11.30
C GLY A 148 6.24 2.25 12.65
N ILE A 149 5.14 1.66 13.14
CA ILE A 149 4.57 1.97 14.46
C ILE A 149 5.61 1.79 15.57
N ARG A 150 6.35 0.67 15.58
CA ARG A 150 7.38 0.41 16.61
C ARG A 150 8.50 1.46 16.57
N ARG A 151 8.95 1.83 15.37
CA ARG A 151 9.99 2.86 15.17
C ARG A 151 9.50 4.23 15.63
N SER A 152 8.28 4.60 15.24
CA SER A 152 7.64 5.86 15.63
C SER A 152 7.47 5.95 17.14
N ALA A 153 7.04 4.86 17.79
CA ALA A 153 6.97 4.81 19.25
C ALA A 153 8.36 4.93 19.92
N GLY A 154 9.39 4.31 19.33
CA GLY A 154 10.78 4.49 19.75
C GLY A 154 11.25 5.94 19.64
N ALA A 155 10.89 6.63 18.56
CA ALA A 155 11.23 8.03 18.33
C ALA A 155 10.52 8.97 19.32
N VAL A 156 9.26 8.69 19.67
CA VAL A 156 8.54 9.43 20.73
C VAL A 156 9.24 9.26 22.08
N ARG A 157 9.59 8.03 22.46
CA ARG A 157 10.33 7.76 23.72
C ARG A 157 11.69 8.44 23.76
N ALA A 158 12.36 8.57 22.61
CA ALA A 158 13.62 9.30 22.48
C ALA A 158 13.46 10.83 22.50
N GLY A 159 12.23 11.35 22.54
CA GLY A 159 11.94 12.78 22.55
C GLY A 159 12.06 13.45 21.17
N CYS A 160 12.12 12.67 20.08
CA CYS A 160 12.16 13.20 18.71
C CYS A 160 10.81 13.76 18.27
N TYR A 161 9.71 13.20 18.79
CA TYR A 161 8.34 13.59 18.51
C TYR A 161 7.53 13.67 19.81
N ARG A 162 6.50 14.52 19.81
CA ARG A 162 5.60 14.63 20.96
C ARG A 162 4.51 13.56 20.97
N ARG A 163 4.07 13.14 19.78
CA ARG A 163 2.94 12.22 19.59
C ARG A 163 3.28 11.12 18.61
N LEU A 164 2.67 9.95 18.80
CA LEU A 164 2.87 8.81 17.92
C LEU A 164 2.33 9.07 16.51
N GLU A 165 1.15 9.68 16.40
CA GLU A 165 0.52 10.03 15.12
C GLU A 165 1.44 10.89 14.24
N GLU A 166 2.12 11.87 14.82
CA GLU A 166 3.08 12.75 14.14
C GLU A 166 4.31 11.96 13.67
N ALA A 167 4.89 11.17 14.59
CA ALA A 167 6.04 10.32 14.27
C ALA A 167 5.72 9.27 13.20
N PHE A 168 4.51 8.72 13.21
CA PHE A 168 4.03 7.73 12.25
C PHE A 168 3.72 8.38 10.90
N PHE A 169 3.06 9.53 10.87
CA PHE A 169 2.83 10.29 9.64
C PHE A 169 4.14 10.60 8.91
N HIS A 170 5.15 11.11 9.61
CA HIS A 170 6.45 11.40 9.00
C HIS A 170 7.19 10.15 8.53
N TRP A 171 7.05 9.04 9.26
CA TRP A 171 7.59 7.75 8.83
C TRP A 171 6.91 7.27 7.54
N PHE A 172 5.58 7.28 7.56
CA PHE A 172 4.73 6.74 6.52
C PHE A 172 4.85 7.53 5.21
N ARG A 173 4.95 8.86 5.30
CA ARG A 173 5.15 9.75 4.15
C ARG A 173 6.60 9.94 3.73
N ALA A 174 7.55 9.41 4.50
CA ALA A 174 8.95 9.76 4.39
C ALA A 174 9.17 11.29 4.36
N THR A 175 8.48 12.07 5.20
CA THR A 175 8.59 13.54 5.22
C THR A 175 9.35 14.05 6.44
N ALA A 176 9.94 15.24 6.33
CA ALA A 176 10.60 15.92 7.43
C ALA A 176 9.62 16.61 8.41
N PRO A 177 9.87 16.59 9.73
CA PRO A 177 9.11 17.34 10.71
C PRO A 177 9.36 18.82 10.52
N GLU A 178 8.30 19.60 10.69
CA GLU A 178 8.35 21.05 10.60
C GLU A 178 9.03 21.69 11.82
N SER A 179 9.07 20.99 12.97
CA SER A 179 9.72 21.49 14.20
C SER A 179 10.20 20.38 15.13
N GLY A 180 11.47 20.00 15.04
CA GLY A 180 12.10 19.00 15.91
C GLY A 180 13.63 19.09 15.88
N ASN A 181 14.32 18.29 16.70
CA ASN A 181 15.79 18.19 16.70
C ASN A 181 16.26 17.67 15.33
N ALA A 182 16.55 18.60 14.42
CA ALA A 182 16.77 18.35 13.00
C ALA A 182 17.90 17.35 12.72
N GLU A 183 18.86 17.20 13.62
CA GLU A 183 19.99 16.27 13.47
C GLU A 183 19.60 14.83 13.80
N ALA A 184 18.92 14.61 14.93
CA ALA A 184 18.38 13.29 15.30
C ALA A 184 17.30 12.83 14.30
N PHE A 185 16.51 13.77 13.78
CA PHE A 185 15.59 13.49 12.69
C PHE A 185 16.32 13.17 11.40
N ARG A 186 17.29 13.99 10.96
CA ARG A 186 18.00 13.76 9.69
C ARG A 186 18.64 12.36 9.65
N ASP A 187 19.23 11.92 10.74
CA ASP A 187 19.83 10.59 10.84
C ASP A 187 18.78 9.45 10.83
N TRP A 188 17.56 9.71 11.30
CA TRP A 188 16.42 8.78 11.22
C TRP A 188 15.78 8.80 9.82
N ALA A 189 15.52 9.98 9.27
CA ALA A 189 14.91 10.21 7.98
C ALA A 189 15.80 9.77 6.83
N GLU A 190 17.11 10.03 6.86
CA GLU A 190 18.04 9.52 5.83
C GLU A 190 18.05 7.99 5.81
N ARG A 191 17.79 7.31 6.94
CA ARG A 191 17.62 5.85 6.97
C ARG A 191 16.28 5.37 6.40
N GLU A 192 15.23 6.19 6.51
CA GLU A 192 13.87 5.81 6.12
C GLU A 192 13.48 6.33 4.70
N PHE A 193 13.96 7.49 4.28
CA PHE A 193 13.79 8.11 2.95
C PHE A 193 14.48 7.31 1.83
N VAL A 194 15.53 6.55 2.17
CA VAL A 194 16.19 5.59 1.26
C VAL A 194 15.27 4.42 0.88
N ARG A 195 14.08 4.29 1.49
CA ARG A 195 13.13 3.21 1.19
C ARG A 195 12.33 3.43 -0.09
N LEU A 196 12.06 4.69 -0.48
CA LEU A 196 11.36 4.97 -1.73
C LEU A 196 12.34 4.92 -2.89
N VAL A 197 12.21 3.90 -3.73
CA VAL A 197 13.02 3.75 -4.93
C VAL A 197 12.25 4.36 -6.10
N PRO A 198 12.82 5.32 -6.85
CA PRO A 198 12.18 5.76 -8.09
C PRO A 198 11.99 4.57 -9.03
N GLY A 199 10.77 4.38 -9.51
CA GLY A 199 10.45 3.38 -10.53
C GLY A 199 11.27 3.64 -11.78
N LYS A 200 12.35 2.89 -11.96
CA LYS A 200 13.13 2.94 -13.20
C LYS A 200 12.44 2.08 -14.24
N GLY A 201 12.30 2.60 -15.46
CA GLY A 201 11.82 1.81 -16.60
C GLY A 201 10.32 1.85 -16.82
N VAL A 202 9.63 2.91 -16.39
CA VAL A 202 8.32 3.23 -16.97
C VAL A 202 8.51 3.49 -18.47
N ILE A 203 7.73 2.82 -19.30
CA ILE A 203 7.74 2.93 -20.76
C ILE A 203 6.33 3.24 -21.28
N ASP A 204 6.24 3.85 -22.46
CA ASP A 204 4.95 4.05 -23.11
C ASP A 204 4.42 2.73 -23.72
N ALA A 205 3.11 2.66 -23.96
CA ALA A 205 2.48 1.48 -24.55
C ALA A 205 3.07 1.08 -25.92
N PRO A 206 3.43 2.01 -26.84
CA PRO A 206 4.14 1.66 -28.08
C PRO A 206 5.48 0.95 -27.83
N ALA A 207 6.30 1.42 -26.88
CA ALA A 207 7.56 0.78 -26.51
C ALA A 207 7.32 -0.58 -25.87
N ALA A 208 6.31 -0.72 -25.00
CA ALA A 208 5.92 -2.01 -24.44
C ALA A 208 5.52 -3.01 -25.53
N ARG A 209 4.70 -2.59 -26.50
CA ARG A 209 4.26 -3.38 -27.65
C ARG A 209 5.41 -3.85 -28.55
N ALA A 210 6.46 -3.03 -28.67
CA ALA A 210 7.66 -3.33 -29.42
C ALA A 210 8.73 -4.11 -28.61
N SER A 211 8.47 -4.41 -27.34
CA SER A 211 9.41 -5.09 -26.45
C SER A 211 9.73 -6.50 -26.94
N ALA A 212 10.97 -6.94 -26.69
CA ALA A 212 11.37 -8.34 -26.88
C ALA A 212 10.82 -9.26 -25.77
N ASP A 213 10.35 -8.69 -24.65
CA ASP A 213 9.65 -9.43 -23.62
C ASP A 213 8.20 -9.70 -24.07
N PRO A 214 7.80 -10.98 -24.23
CA PRO A 214 6.47 -11.32 -24.75
C PRO A 214 5.34 -10.84 -23.83
N VAL A 215 5.56 -10.78 -22.52
CA VAL A 215 4.54 -10.31 -21.57
C VAL A 215 4.30 -8.82 -21.74
N LEU A 216 5.37 -8.02 -21.86
CA LEU A 216 5.25 -6.58 -22.10
C LEU A 216 4.66 -6.28 -23.49
N ALA A 217 5.03 -7.06 -24.50
CA ALA A 217 4.48 -6.93 -25.85
C ALA A 217 2.97 -7.20 -25.88
N GLU A 218 2.52 -8.24 -25.19
CA GLU A 218 1.09 -8.59 -25.08
C GLU A 218 0.30 -7.51 -24.31
N VAL A 219 0.84 -7.00 -23.21
CA VAL A 219 0.23 -5.91 -22.45
C VAL A 219 0.13 -4.64 -23.30
N GLY A 220 1.22 -4.21 -23.95
CA GLY A 220 1.24 -3.03 -24.81
C GLY A 220 0.29 -3.11 -26.02
N ALA A 221 -0.05 -4.32 -26.47
CA ALA A 221 -1.05 -4.52 -27.52
C ALA A 221 -2.49 -4.23 -27.07
N GLN A 222 -2.77 -4.26 -25.77
CA GLN A 222 -4.11 -4.05 -25.19
C GLN A 222 -4.35 -2.61 -24.71
N LEU A 223 -3.33 -1.76 -24.76
CA LEU A 223 -3.34 -0.42 -24.18
C LEU A 223 -3.38 0.68 -25.25
N PRO A 224 -4.02 1.82 -24.96
CA PRO A 224 -3.96 3.00 -25.83
C PRO A 224 -2.53 3.55 -25.86
N ASP A 225 -2.16 4.23 -26.94
CA ASP A 225 -0.78 4.69 -27.15
C ASP A 225 -0.29 5.70 -26.09
N CYS A 226 -1.18 6.43 -25.43
CA CYS A 226 -0.85 7.35 -24.35
C CYS A 226 -0.61 6.66 -22.99
N ALA A 227 -0.88 5.36 -22.85
CA ALA A 227 -0.71 4.66 -21.58
C ALA A 227 0.76 4.52 -21.18
N SER A 228 1.00 4.51 -19.87
CA SER A 228 2.31 4.22 -19.27
C SER A 228 2.31 2.82 -18.66
N VAL A 229 3.41 2.10 -18.80
CA VAL A 229 3.56 0.72 -18.34
C VAL A 229 4.84 0.61 -17.51
N ILE A 230 4.75 -0.05 -16.36
CA ILE A 230 5.91 -0.42 -15.56
C ILE A 230 5.91 -1.93 -15.29
N ASP A 231 7.08 -2.53 -15.44
CA ASP A 231 7.34 -3.91 -15.05
C ASP A 231 7.80 -3.96 -13.59
N LEU A 232 6.98 -4.56 -12.74
CA LEU A 232 7.25 -4.75 -11.31
C LEU A 232 7.81 -6.14 -11.01
N ARG A 233 8.05 -6.98 -12.02
CA ARG A 233 8.67 -8.30 -11.82
C ARG A 233 10.07 -8.11 -11.23
N GLY A 234 10.28 -8.69 -10.05
CA GLY A 234 11.55 -8.59 -9.32
C GLY A 234 11.71 -7.31 -8.49
N ILE A 235 10.72 -6.41 -8.49
CA ILE A 235 10.68 -5.28 -7.57
C ILE A 235 10.16 -5.77 -6.21
N ASN A 236 10.96 -5.52 -5.18
CA ASN A 236 10.67 -5.90 -3.81
C ASN A 236 10.90 -4.72 -2.85
N ALA A 237 10.72 -3.49 -3.31
CA ALA A 237 10.88 -2.29 -2.50
C ALA A 237 9.71 -1.34 -2.73
N HIS A 238 9.49 -0.45 -1.76
CA HIS A 238 8.55 0.65 -1.88
C HIS A 238 8.98 1.53 -3.06
N THR A 239 8.16 1.58 -4.12
CA THR A 239 8.57 2.14 -5.42
C THR A 239 7.56 3.17 -5.91
N SER A 240 8.01 4.41 -6.13
CA SER A 240 7.16 5.44 -6.77
C SER A 240 7.05 5.17 -8.26
N ILE A 241 5.85 5.34 -8.81
CA ILE A 241 5.53 5.09 -10.21
C ILE A 241 5.01 6.39 -10.80
N GLU A 242 5.92 7.08 -11.49
CA GLU A 242 5.61 8.32 -12.21
C GLU A 242 5.07 7.96 -13.59
N THR A 243 3.88 8.46 -13.92
CA THR A 243 3.32 8.25 -15.25
C THR A 243 3.95 9.18 -16.28
N ILE A 244 4.03 8.72 -17.52
CA ILE A 244 4.58 9.50 -18.62
C ILE A 244 3.53 10.52 -19.06
N ASP A 245 3.88 11.80 -18.99
CA ASP A 245 3.10 12.90 -19.57
C ASP A 245 3.02 12.72 -21.09
N SER A 246 1.92 12.10 -21.53
CA SER A 246 1.65 11.76 -22.93
C SER A 246 0.38 12.49 -23.40
N PRO A 247 0.38 13.05 -24.62
CA PRO A 247 -0.83 13.62 -25.21
C PRO A 247 -1.97 12.60 -25.19
N GLY A 248 -3.04 12.92 -24.46
CA GLY A 248 -4.22 12.05 -24.32
C GLY A 248 -4.31 11.23 -23.03
N MET A 249 -3.35 11.33 -22.08
CA MET A 249 -3.51 10.77 -20.73
C MET A 249 -4.55 11.54 -19.90
N GLY A 250 -4.58 12.87 -20.03
CA GLY A 250 -5.40 13.72 -19.17
C GLY A 250 -4.68 14.10 -17.88
N ILE A 251 -5.43 14.64 -16.91
CA ILE A 251 -4.90 15.03 -15.58
C ILE A 251 -5.06 13.93 -14.52
N ASP A 252 -5.81 12.88 -14.85
CA ASP A 252 -6.13 11.76 -13.99
C ASP A 252 -5.86 10.45 -14.75
N ALA A 253 -5.45 9.41 -14.02
CA ALA A 253 -5.20 8.08 -14.60
C ALA A 253 -6.02 7.00 -13.88
N GLY A 254 -6.51 6.04 -14.66
CA GLY A 254 -6.99 4.76 -14.15
C GLY A 254 -5.86 3.74 -14.14
N PHE A 255 -5.85 2.85 -13.15
CA PHE A 255 -4.79 1.85 -13.01
C PHE A 255 -5.27 0.44 -13.34
N ARG A 256 -4.61 -0.18 -14.32
CA ARG A 256 -4.86 -1.57 -14.74
C ARG A 256 -3.68 -2.44 -14.37
N ARG A 257 -3.96 -3.64 -13.88
CA ARG A 257 -2.95 -4.62 -13.51
C ARG A 257 -2.97 -5.79 -14.49
N PHE A 258 -1.79 -6.29 -14.79
CA PHE A 258 -1.58 -7.44 -15.66
C PHE A 258 -0.58 -8.38 -15.00
N HIS A 259 -0.61 -9.65 -15.44
CA HIS A 259 0.37 -10.65 -15.02
C HIS A 259 0.47 -10.75 -13.49
N HIS A 260 -0.65 -11.04 -12.83
CA HIS A 260 -0.74 -11.20 -11.37
C HIS A 260 -0.25 -9.98 -10.58
N GLY A 261 -0.67 -8.79 -11.01
CA GLY A 261 -0.28 -7.53 -10.36
C GLY A 261 1.18 -7.14 -10.55
N ARG A 262 1.94 -7.84 -11.41
CA ARG A 262 3.38 -7.58 -11.62
C ARG A 262 3.67 -6.67 -12.81
N ILE A 263 2.66 -6.31 -13.58
CA ILE A 263 2.75 -5.22 -14.55
C ILE A 263 1.61 -4.25 -14.22
N LEU A 264 1.97 -2.99 -13.99
CA LEU A 264 1.01 -1.93 -13.77
C LEU A 264 0.98 -1.04 -15.01
N ALA A 265 -0.23 -0.71 -15.45
CA ALA A 265 -0.43 0.28 -16.50
C ALA A 265 -1.31 1.41 -15.99
N ALA A 266 -0.85 2.64 -16.20
CA ALA A 266 -1.69 3.82 -16.09
C ALA A 266 -2.33 4.09 -17.46
N VAL A 267 -3.64 4.28 -17.48
CA VAL A 267 -4.43 4.55 -18.68
C VAL A 267 -5.24 5.83 -18.50
N PRO A 268 -5.65 6.50 -19.58
CA PRO A 268 -6.50 7.67 -19.48
C PRO A 268 -7.75 7.37 -18.66
N TRP A 269 -8.07 8.29 -17.76
CA TRP A 269 -9.31 8.28 -17.03
C TRP A 269 -10.42 8.91 -17.88
N ASP A 270 -11.46 8.15 -18.21
CA ASP A 270 -12.60 8.61 -19.02
C ASP A 270 -13.52 9.59 -18.26
#